data_AF-A0A7C5WDH6-F1
#
_entry.id   AF-A0A7C5WDH6-F1
#
_cell.length_a   1.000
_cell.length_b   1.000
_cell.length_c   1.000
_cell.angle_alpha   90.00
_cell.angle_beta   90.00
_cell.angle_gamma   90.00
#
_symmetry.space_group_name_H-M   'P 1'
#
loop_
_entity.id
_entity.type
_entity.pdbx_description
1 polymer ?
#
loop_
_entity_poly.entity_id
_entity_poly.type
_entity_poly.pdbx_seq_one_letter_code
_entity_poly.pdbx_strand_id
1 'polypeptide(L)' 'HPFEDVREGYWSSTTSMYEPDWAWALYLKKGALGVGQKRGAYFHVWPVCNTSDLIGKGF' A
#
# COMPACT_ATOMS: atom_id res chain seq x y z
N HIS A 1 7.08 16.95 10.14
CA HIS A 1 6.75 16.16 8.93
C HIS A 1 5.23 16.08 8.79
N PRO A 2 4.65 15.77 7.60
CA PRO A 2 3.19 15.84 7.39
C PRO A 2 2.39 14.57 7.78
N PHE A 3 3.02 13.44 8.11
CA PHE A 3 2.31 12.16 8.34
C PHE A 3 2.64 11.53 9.68
N GLU A 4 1.69 11.40 10.59
CA GLU A 4 1.91 10.78 11.91
C GLU A 4 1.59 9.28 11.92
N ASP A 5 2.07 8.55 12.94
CA ASP A 5 1.83 7.10 13.14
C ASP A 5 2.13 6.17 11.95
N VAL A 6 3.13 6.58 11.16
CA VAL A 6 3.58 5.83 9.99
C VAL A 6 4.10 4.45 10.40
N ARG A 7 3.61 3.40 9.72
CA ARG A 7 3.99 2.01 9.98
C ARG A 7 5.20 1.59 9.16
N GLU A 8 5.79 0.46 9.52
CA GLU A 8 7.04 -0.02 8.91
C GLU A 8 6.89 -0.36 7.43
N GLY A 9 5.73 -0.89 7.02
CA GLY A 9 5.48 -1.19 5.63
C GLY A 9 4.00 -1.23 5.24
N TYR A 10 3.77 -0.95 3.96
CA TYR A 10 2.44 -0.84 3.36
C TYR A 10 2.33 -1.66 2.09
N TRP A 11 1.19 -2.31 1.91
CA TRP A 11 0.83 -2.98 0.66
C TRP A 11 0.57 -1.98 -0.46
N SER A 12 0.93 -2.39 -1.67
CA SER A 12 0.39 -1.85 -2.92
C SER A 12 -0.73 -2.76 -3.44
N SER A 13 -1.65 -2.20 -4.22
CA SER A 13 -2.66 -2.98 -4.96
C SER A 13 -2.06 -3.74 -6.15
N THR A 14 -0.77 -3.56 -6.45
CA THR A 14 -0.06 -4.24 -7.53
C THR A 14 0.41 -5.63 -7.10
N THR A 15 -0.09 -6.67 -7.78
CA THR A 15 0.37 -8.06 -7.60
C THR A 15 1.79 -8.23 -8.13
N SER A 16 2.61 -9.05 -7.47
CA SER A 16 3.96 -9.38 -7.94
C SER A 16 3.89 -10.12 -9.27
N MET A 17 4.78 -9.78 -10.20
CA MET A 17 4.85 -10.43 -11.52
C MET A 17 5.38 -11.87 -11.43
N TYR A 18 6.27 -12.14 -10.47
CA TYR A 18 6.95 -13.43 -10.36
C TYR A 18 6.12 -14.47 -9.60
N GLU A 19 5.39 -14.06 -8.57
CA GLU A 19 4.61 -14.94 -7.70
C GLU A 19 3.26 -14.27 -7.37
N PRO A 20 2.14 -14.69 -7.98
CA PRO A 20 0.84 -14.03 -7.82
C PRO A 20 0.28 -14.04 -6.40
N ASP A 21 0.75 -14.96 -5.55
CA ASP A 21 0.43 -14.99 -4.12
C ASP A 21 1.06 -13.84 -3.32
N TRP A 22 1.87 -13.00 -3.98
CA TRP A 22 2.58 -11.87 -3.39
C TRP A 22 2.14 -10.55 -4.04
N ALA A 23 2.32 -9.45 -3.31
CA ALA A 23 2.08 -8.09 -3.78
C ALA A 23 3.32 -7.23 -3.54
N TRP A 24 3.43 -6.13 -4.28
CA TRP A 24 4.45 -5.11 -4.02
C TRP A 24 4.20 -4.44 -2.67
N ALA A 25 5.27 -4.09 -1.97
CA ALA A 25 5.23 -3.42 -0.68
C ALA A 25 6.28 -2.31 -0.56
N LEU A 26 5.91 -1.24 0.13
CA LEU A 26 6.79 -0.13 0.48
C LEU A 26 7.27 -0.27 1.92
N TYR A 27 8.58 -0.25 2.13
CA TYR A 27 9.21 -0.35 3.45
C TYR A 27 9.78 1.01 3.87
N LEU A 28 9.10 1.69 4.79
CA LEU A 28 9.43 3.07 5.15
C LEU A 28 10.65 3.18 6.06
N LYS A 29 10.92 2.17 6.90
CA LYS A 29 12.17 2.13 7.68
C LYS A 29 13.41 1.90 6.82
N LYS A 30 13.26 1.14 5.72
CA LYS A 30 14.38 0.77 4.84
C LYS A 30 14.55 1.70 3.64
N GLY A 31 13.55 2.55 3.35
CA GLY A 31 13.53 3.38 2.15
C GLY A 31 13.52 2.55 0.86
N ALA A 32 12.85 1.39 0.87
CA ALA A 32 12.94 0.41 -0.21
C ALA A 32 11.57 -0.12 -0.65
N LEU A 33 11.53 -0.64 -1.88
CA LEU A 33 10.43 -1.45 -2.41
C LEU A 33 10.82 -2.92 -2.39
N GLY A 34 9.82 -3.78 -2.18
CA GLY A 34 9.98 -5.23 -2.28
C GLY A 34 8.64 -5.90 -2.49
N VAL A 35 8.57 -7.19 -2.17
CA VAL A 35 7.35 -7.99 -2.24
C VAL A 35 7.03 -8.60 -0.88
N GLY A 36 5.75 -8.81 -0.62
CA GLY A 36 5.28 -9.59 0.51
C GLY A 36 4.20 -10.58 0.11
N GLN A 37 4.03 -11.63 0.91
CA GLN A 37 2.95 -12.60 0.73
C GLN A 37 1.58 -12.06 1.17
N LYS A 38 0.56 -12.18 0.31
CA LYS A 38 -0.81 -11.68 0.55
C LYS A 38 -1.54 -12.38 1.70
N ARG A 39 -1.23 -13.66 1.96
CA ARG A 39 -1.94 -14.49 2.95
C ARG A 39 -1.65 -14.09 4.39
N GLY A 40 -0.58 -13.35 4.66
CA GLY A 40 -0.22 -12.91 6.00
C GLY A 40 -0.48 -11.42 6.24
N ALA A 41 -0.79 -11.09 7.50
CA ALA A 41 -0.96 -9.71 7.97
C ALA A 41 0.39 -9.03 8.26
N TYR A 42 1.31 -9.04 7.29
CA TYR A 42 2.67 -8.53 7.45
C TYR A 42 2.80 -7.02 7.19
N PHE A 43 1.82 -6.43 6.51
CA PHE A 43 1.84 -5.03 6.11
C PHE A 43 0.50 -4.35 6.39
N HIS A 44 0.56 -3.04 6.51
CA HIS A 44 -0.60 -2.18 6.68
C HIS A 44 -1.15 -1.71 5.33
N VAL A 45 -2.33 -1.12 5.33
CA VAL A 45 -2.92 -0.49 4.16
C VAL A 45 -2.97 1.00 4.39
N TRP A 46 -2.57 1.77 3.38
CA TRP A 46 -2.79 3.21 3.33
C TRP A 46 -3.73 3.49 2.16
N PRO A 47 -5.03 3.71 2.43
CA PRO A 47 -5.98 4.03 1.37
C PRO A 47 -5.63 5.40 0.80
N VAL A 48 -5.49 5.46 -0.52
CA VAL A 48 -5.35 6.71 -1.27
C VAL A 48 -6.60 6.88 -2.12
N CYS A 49 -7.08 8.12 -2.22
CA CYS A 49 -8.19 8.47 -3.10
C CYS A 49 -7.81 9.72 -3.88
N ASN A 50 -8.35 9.85 -5.09
CA ASN A 50 -8.22 11.09 -5.82
C ASN A 50 -9.34 12.04 -5.38
N THR A 51 -9.02 13.30 -5.15
CA THR A 51 -10.01 14.32 -4.78
C THR A 51 -11.10 14.45 -5.86
N SER A 52 -10.76 14.21 -7.13
CA SER A 52 -11.73 14.18 -8.24
C SER A 52 -12.81 13.12 -8.06
N ASP A 53 -12.47 11.97 -7.47
CA ASP A 53 -13.39 10.83 -7.33
C ASP A 53 -14.43 11.07 -6.23
N LEU A 54 -14.14 11.99 -5.30
CA LEU A 54 -15.04 12.41 -4.23
C LEU A 54 -16.05 13.47 -4.72
N ILE A 55 -15.69 14.28 -5.72
CA ILE A 55 -16.53 15.38 -6.21
C ILE A 55 -17.48 14.90 -7.33
N GLY A 56 -17.10 13.85 -8.08
CA GLY A 56 -17.92 13.28 -9.16
C GLY A 56 -19.06 12.37 -8.72
N LYS A 57 -19.16 12.01 -7.44
CA LYS A 57 -20.27 11.23 -6.86
C LYS A 57 -21.24 12.16 -6.11
N GLY A 58 -21.95 12.99 -6.87
CA GLY A 58 -23.18 13.62 -6.38
C GLY A 58 -24.28 12.55 -6.27
N PHE A 59 -25.02 12.56 -5.16
CA PHE A 59 -26.26 11.80 -4.96
C PHE A 59 -27.32 12.10 -6.02
#